data_AF-A0A7S0D7Y6-F1
#
_entry.id   AF-A0A7S0D7Y6-F1
#
_cell.length_a   1.000
_cell.length_b   1.000
_cell.length_c   1.000
_cell.angle_alpha   90.00
_cell.angle_beta   90.00
_cell.angle_gamma   90.00
#
_symmetry.space_group_name_H-M   'P 1'
#
loop_
_entity.id
_entity.type
_entity.pdbx_description
1 polymer ?
#
loop_
_entity_poly.entity_id
_entity_poly.type
_entity_poly.pdbx_seq_one_letter_code
_entity_poly.pdbx_strand_id
1 'polypeptide(L)'
;REGREGRGPAGAGTTSDAADASPRDAYASSASAADDAIEPVTSFYADAGDRAALAAVAVDVFCVDTDTRGDAAGTKKTSGYLASVAPLASRSGGALFRYGAAGWDDEASAPPVPRDAFRALASERCVREREVSMDDARAGETSGDALHCTLRVRTSAEFVVSAARGGGIVPDETYEGLFHVPRCSSLDGFAFDLEHARSRGFGRGGDCPPTAQMAFEFTRIETLFESDPEEKTRETNDGAAARVIGITRRRVRRVCTRQAAVASTPDDVVMSADAEATFGVVYRKILDAAEEDGVAEARELLADWLAALAAKRARESLDSRHVDIEGRNASKRVDASFANAPALRRVAKWTHAALARSAALAVPGFAASCLESHRDLFSADARVAAFWTHRRLGPSALARTVYPEITAWTADGGWLETRSIDAANADEDDARRATPVVIPASREALIQSGGSL
;
A
#
# COMPACT_ATOMS: atom_id res chain seq x y z
N ARG A 1 -36.20 -66.96 -35.27
CA ARG A 1 -36.30 -67.49 -33.89
C ARG A 1 -34.91 -67.36 -33.30
N GLU A 2 -34.63 -66.18 -32.74
CA GLU A 2 -34.41 -65.92 -31.28
C GLU A 2 -32.91 -66.09 -30.96
N GLY A 3 -32.15 -65.20 -30.30
CA GLY A 3 -32.30 -63.87 -29.70
C GLY A 3 -30.85 -63.34 -29.47
N ARG A 4 -30.52 -62.07 -29.74
CA ARG A 4 -30.56 -60.86 -28.89
C ARG A 4 -29.44 -60.75 -27.82
N GLU A 5 -28.53 -59.79 -28.12
CA GLU A 5 -27.82 -58.80 -27.27
C GLU A 5 -26.92 -59.23 -26.09
N GLY A 6 -25.68 -58.73 -26.13
CA GLY A 6 -24.77 -58.57 -24.99
C GLY A 6 -23.77 -57.43 -25.26
N ARG A 7 -24.04 -56.26 -24.65
CA ARG A 7 -23.26 -55.01 -24.72
C ARG A 7 -21.87 -55.14 -24.09
N GLY A 8 -20.85 -54.54 -24.71
CA GLY A 8 -19.58 -54.16 -24.06
C GLY A 8 -19.70 -52.82 -23.34
N PRO A 9 -18.88 -52.54 -22.31
CA PRO A 9 -19.04 -51.35 -21.48
C PRO A 9 -18.54 -50.10 -22.21
N ALA A 10 -19.41 -49.10 -22.25
CA ALA A 10 -19.08 -47.73 -22.63
C ALA A 10 -18.20 -47.12 -21.53
N GLY A 11 -17.09 -46.49 -21.93
CA GLY A 11 -16.33 -45.61 -21.08
C GLY A 11 -17.22 -44.45 -20.64
N ALA A 12 -17.56 -44.43 -19.35
CA ALA A 12 -18.22 -43.29 -18.73
C ALA A 12 -17.20 -42.16 -18.62
N GLY A 13 -17.37 -41.13 -19.45
CA GLY A 13 -16.81 -39.83 -19.18
C GLY A 13 -17.42 -39.29 -17.89
N THR A 14 -16.58 -39.03 -16.90
CA THR A 14 -16.92 -38.33 -15.66
C THR A 14 -17.18 -36.86 -15.97
N THR A 15 -18.41 -36.55 -16.33
CA THR A 15 -18.97 -35.19 -16.29
C THR A 15 -20.07 -35.18 -15.22
N SER A 16 -19.71 -35.25 -13.94
CA SER A 16 -20.67 -35.13 -12.84
C SER A 16 -20.19 -34.34 -11.62
N ASP A 17 -18.92 -33.95 -11.51
CA ASP A 17 -18.40 -33.53 -10.20
C ASP A 17 -18.45 -32.01 -9.94
N ALA A 18 -18.94 -31.21 -10.89
CA ALA A 18 -18.99 -29.76 -10.75
C ALA A 18 -20.29 -29.22 -10.09
N ALA A 19 -21.31 -30.06 -9.90
CA ALA A 19 -22.65 -29.61 -9.45
C ALA A 19 -22.90 -29.74 -7.94
N ASP A 20 -22.00 -30.40 -7.19
CA ASP A 20 -22.20 -30.74 -5.76
C ASP A 20 -21.16 -30.14 -4.81
N ALA A 21 -20.28 -29.26 -5.30
CA ALA A 21 -19.30 -28.58 -4.44
C ALA A 21 -20.01 -27.61 -3.50
N SER A 22 -19.74 -27.70 -2.19
CA SER A 22 -20.27 -26.72 -1.25
C SER A 22 -19.72 -25.33 -1.59
N PRO A 23 -20.42 -24.23 -1.24
CA PRO A 23 -19.91 -22.87 -1.48
C PRO A 23 -18.51 -22.64 -0.91
N ARG A 24 -18.13 -23.37 0.14
CA ARG A 24 -16.78 -23.33 0.72
C ARG A 24 -15.76 -24.03 -0.17
N ASP A 25 -16.08 -25.19 -0.72
CA ASP A 25 -15.18 -25.93 -1.61
C ASP A 25 -14.97 -25.18 -2.92
N ALA A 26 -16.03 -24.55 -3.45
CA ALA A 26 -15.94 -23.69 -4.62
C ALA A 26 -15.04 -22.46 -4.38
N TYR A 27 -15.13 -21.86 -3.19
CA TYR A 27 -14.25 -20.76 -2.79
C TYR A 27 -12.79 -21.21 -2.65
N ALA A 28 -12.54 -22.32 -1.95
CA ALA A 28 -11.20 -22.86 -1.76
C ALA A 28 -10.55 -23.21 -3.10
N SER A 29 -11.30 -23.83 -4.02
CA SER A 29 -10.81 -24.12 -5.37
C SER A 29 -10.47 -22.86 -6.16
N SER A 30 -11.31 -21.82 -6.07
CA SER A 30 -11.08 -20.54 -6.75
C SER A 30 -9.89 -19.78 -6.16
N ALA A 31 -9.70 -19.85 -4.84
CA ALA A 31 -8.55 -19.26 -4.15
C ALA A 31 -7.24 -19.94 -4.55
N SER A 32 -7.21 -21.28 -4.53
CA SER A 32 -6.05 -22.06 -4.98
C SER A 32 -5.69 -21.73 -6.43
N ALA A 33 -6.67 -21.69 -7.34
CA ALA A 33 -6.41 -21.32 -8.73
C ALA A 33 -5.89 -19.88 -8.88
N ALA A 34 -6.29 -18.96 -8.00
CA ALA A 34 -5.78 -17.60 -7.99
C ALA A 34 -4.33 -17.53 -7.48
N ASP A 35 -3.93 -18.40 -6.55
CA ASP A 35 -2.57 -18.53 -6.04
C ASP A 35 -1.65 -19.16 -7.11
N ASP A 36 -2.09 -20.23 -7.76
CA ASP A 36 -1.35 -20.87 -8.87
C ASP A 36 -1.10 -19.87 -10.03
N ALA A 37 -2.05 -18.97 -10.29
CA ALA A 37 -1.96 -18.02 -11.38
C ALA A 37 -0.90 -16.91 -11.17
N ILE A 38 -0.43 -16.68 -9.94
CA ILE A 38 0.60 -15.69 -9.64
C ILE A 38 1.99 -16.30 -9.48
N GLU A 39 2.13 -17.61 -9.65
CA GLU A 39 3.42 -18.29 -9.57
C GLU A 39 4.31 -17.95 -10.78
N PRO A 40 5.59 -17.57 -10.57
CA PRO A 40 6.53 -17.36 -11.66
C PRO A 40 6.77 -18.63 -12.48
N VAL A 41 6.61 -18.55 -13.80
CA VAL A 41 6.89 -19.67 -14.73
C VAL A 41 8.39 -19.95 -14.84
N THR A 42 9.23 -18.96 -14.49
CA THR A 42 10.69 -19.07 -14.58
C THR A 42 11.37 -18.31 -13.45
N SER A 43 12.48 -18.87 -12.93
CA SER A 43 13.35 -18.21 -11.95
C SER A 43 14.30 -17.18 -12.57
N PHE A 44 14.41 -17.13 -13.90
CA PHE A 44 15.39 -16.29 -14.61
C PHE A 44 15.36 -14.82 -14.18
N TYR A 45 14.16 -14.23 -14.10
CA TYR A 45 13.99 -12.82 -13.73
C TYR A 45 14.27 -12.57 -12.25
N ALA A 46 14.01 -13.56 -11.39
CA ALA A 46 14.37 -13.49 -9.99
C ALA A 46 15.91 -13.49 -9.85
N ASP A 47 16.61 -14.38 -10.55
CA ASP A 47 18.09 -14.43 -10.53
C ASP A 47 18.72 -13.17 -11.14
N ALA A 48 18.11 -12.63 -12.21
CA ALA A 48 18.53 -11.38 -12.83
C ALA A 48 18.34 -10.19 -11.88
N GLY A 49 17.23 -10.15 -11.14
CA GLY A 49 16.95 -9.14 -10.13
C GLY A 49 17.98 -9.14 -9.00
N ASP A 50 18.37 -10.31 -8.49
CA ASP A 50 19.45 -10.42 -7.49
C ASP A 50 20.79 -9.91 -8.01
N ARG A 51 21.16 -10.33 -9.23
CA ARG A 51 22.42 -9.89 -9.84
C ARG A 51 22.42 -8.38 -10.09
N ALA A 52 21.27 -7.81 -10.46
CA ALA A 52 21.11 -6.37 -10.58
C ALA A 52 21.30 -5.68 -9.22
N ALA A 53 20.67 -6.19 -8.15
CA ALA A 53 20.86 -5.67 -6.79
C ALA A 53 22.32 -5.71 -6.34
N LEU A 54 23.02 -6.83 -6.56
CA LEU A 54 24.45 -7.00 -6.28
C LEU A 54 25.33 -6.05 -7.09
N ALA A 55 24.95 -5.77 -8.34
CA ALA A 55 25.60 -4.80 -9.21
C ALA A 55 25.19 -3.36 -8.92
N ALA A 56 24.37 -3.12 -7.89
CA ALA A 56 23.89 -1.79 -7.52
C ALA A 56 23.05 -1.14 -8.65
N VAL A 57 22.29 -1.96 -9.38
CA VAL A 57 21.38 -1.58 -10.48
C VAL A 57 19.94 -1.85 -10.05
N ALA A 58 19.08 -0.83 -10.10
CA ALA A 58 17.63 -0.98 -9.97
C ALA A 58 17.00 -1.10 -11.35
N VAL A 59 15.98 -1.94 -11.50
CA VAL A 59 15.30 -2.18 -12.78
C VAL A 59 13.82 -1.84 -12.65
N ASP A 60 13.38 -0.77 -13.31
CA ASP A 60 11.97 -0.43 -13.41
C ASP A 60 11.33 -1.17 -14.59
N VAL A 61 10.15 -1.75 -14.36
CA VAL A 61 9.40 -2.52 -15.37
C VAL A 61 8.11 -1.78 -15.68
N PHE A 62 7.98 -1.33 -16.93
CA PHE A 62 6.75 -0.75 -17.48
C PHE A 62 6.06 -1.81 -18.33
N CYS A 63 5.02 -2.43 -17.78
CA CYS A 63 4.22 -3.45 -18.43
C CYS A 63 2.98 -2.81 -19.05
N VAL A 64 2.88 -2.91 -20.37
CA VAL A 64 1.72 -2.45 -21.14
C VAL A 64 0.98 -3.68 -21.65
N ASP A 65 -0.24 -3.88 -21.18
CA ASP A 65 -1.13 -4.89 -21.74
C ASP A 65 -1.58 -4.40 -23.12
N THR A 66 -1.28 -5.15 -24.19
CA THR A 66 -1.56 -4.73 -25.57
C THR A 66 -2.84 -5.32 -26.16
N ASP A 67 -3.67 -6.00 -25.37
CA ASP A 67 -4.77 -6.80 -25.94
C ASP A 67 -6.13 -6.10 -25.91
N THR A 68 -6.51 -5.48 -27.04
CA THR A 68 -7.90 -5.09 -27.36
C THR A 68 -8.55 -6.00 -28.42
N ARG A 69 -7.89 -7.09 -28.86
CA ARG A 69 -8.45 -7.98 -29.87
C ARG A 69 -8.11 -9.42 -29.53
N GLY A 70 -9.06 -10.07 -28.86
CA GLY A 70 -9.16 -11.52 -28.92
C GLY A 70 -9.02 -11.96 -30.37
N ASP A 71 -7.94 -12.70 -30.65
CA ASP A 71 -7.72 -13.33 -31.94
C ASP A 71 -9.00 -14.04 -32.38
N ALA A 72 -9.31 -14.00 -33.68
CA ALA A 72 -10.45 -14.68 -34.29
C ALA A 72 -10.49 -16.22 -34.04
N ALA A 73 -9.49 -16.76 -33.34
CA ALA A 73 -9.39 -18.13 -32.86
C ALA A 73 -9.89 -18.34 -31.42
N GLY A 74 -10.43 -17.32 -30.74
CA GLY A 74 -11.01 -17.43 -29.39
C GLY A 74 -10.01 -17.90 -28.32
N THR A 75 -8.71 -17.85 -28.62
CA THR A 75 -7.67 -18.31 -27.71
C THR A 75 -7.31 -17.14 -26.80
N LYS A 76 -7.96 -17.05 -25.64
CA LYS A 76 -7.57 -16.13 -24.55
C LYS A 76 -6.07 -16.30 -24.29
N LYS A 77 -5.24 -15.32 -24.63
CA LYS A 77 -3.81 -15.37 -24.35
C LYS A 77 -3.38 -14.25 -23.39
N THR A 78 -2.78 -14.74 -22.31
CA THR A 78 -1.66 -14.14 -21.57
C THR A 78 -1.94 -12.89 -20.76
N SER A 79 -2.85 -13.02 -19.77
CA SER A 79 -2.53 -12.45 -18.46
C SER A 79 -1.74 -13.51 -17.67
N GLY A 80 -0.61 -13.17 -17.08
CA GLY A 80 0.27 -14.12 -16.36
C GLY A 80 1.78 -13.97 -16.63
N TYR A 81 2.22 -13.03 -17.48
CA TYR A 81 3.65 -12.75 -17.62
C TYR A 81 4.20 -11.86 -16.50
N LEU A 82 3.35 -11.05 -15.85
CA LEU A 82 3.83 -10.12 -14.84
C LEU A 82 4.35 -10.86 -13.61
N ALA A 83 3.73 -11.99 -13.23
CA ALA A 83 4.22 -12.87 -12.17
C ALA A 83 5.68 -13.28 -12.37
N SER A 84 6.05 -13.61 -13.61
CA SER A 84 7.42 -14.03 -13.94
C SER A 84 8.40 -12.86 -13.99
N VAL A 85 7.98 -11.68 -14.47
CA VAL A 85 8.87 -10.53 -14.66
C VAL A 85 8.98 -9.66 -13.40
N ALA A 86 7.95 -9.59 -12.57
CA ALA A 86 7.92 -8.74 -11.39
C ALA A 86 9.09 -8.94 -10.41
N PRO A 87 9.61 -10.17 -10.19
CA PRO A 87 10.83 -10.40 -9.42
C PRO A 87 12.05 -9.59 -9.89
N LEU A 88 12.14 -9.27 -11.18
CA LEU A 88 13.23 -8.43 -11.70
C LEU A 88 13.22 -7.05 -11.06
N ALA A 89 12.04 -6.41 -10.97
CA ALA A 89 11.88 -5.12 -10.34
C ALA A 89 11.97 -5.23 -8.82
N SER A 90 11.26 -6.17 -8.21
CA SER A 90 11.16 -6.24 -6.76
C SER A 90 12.50 -6.60 -6.09
N ARG A 91 13.28 -7.50 -6.68
CA ARG A 91 14.59 -7.91 -6.13
C ARG A 91 15.70 -6.89 -6.41
N SER A 92 15.60 -6.15 -7.51
CA SER A 92 16.54 -5.05 -7.81
C SER A 92 16.21 -3.73 -7.08
N GLY A 93 15.04 -3.64 -6.43
CA GLY A 93 14.53 -2.43 -5.77
C GLY A 93 13.85 -1.42 -6.72
N GLY A 94 13.68 -1.77 -7.99
CA GLY A 94 12.95 -0.97 -8.98
C GLY A 94 11.43 -0.99 -8.78
N ALA A 95 10.74 -0.22 -9.60
CA ALA A 95 9.29 -0.05 -9.59
C ALA A 95 8.62 -0.91 -10.68
N LEU A 96 7.39 -1.33 -10.40
CA LEU A 96 6.56 -2.11 -11.33
C LEU A 96 5.34 -1.27 -11.70
N PHE A 97 5.24 -0.92 -12.98
CA PHE A 97 4.10 -0.18 -13.54
C PHE A 97 3.31 -1.11 -14.44
N ARG A 98 1.99 -1.18 -14.23
CA ARG A 98 1.08 -1.95 -15.09
C ARG A 98 0.06 -1.01 -15.70
N TYR A 99 -0.09 -1.08 -17.01
CA TYR A 99 -1.07 -0.35 -17.78
C TYR A 99 -1.99 -1.33 -18.50
N GLY A 100 -3.30 -1.19 -18.29
CA GLY A 100 -4.29 -2.01 -18.99
C GLY A 100 -4.34 -1.70 -20.49
N ALA A 101 -4.98 -2.60 -21.24
CA ALA A 101 -5.12 -2.48 -22.70
C ALA A 101 -6.19 -1.48 -23.15
N ALA A 102 -7.03 -1.00 -22.24
CA ALA A 102 -8.07 -0.03 -22.56
C ALA A 102 -7.48 1.36 -22.81
N GLY A 103 -7.95 2.04 -23.87
CA GLY A 103 -7.70 3.46 -24.11
C GLY A 103 -6.53 3.80 -25.04
N TRP A 104 -5.76 2.82 -25.54
CA TRP A 104 -4.67 3.08 -26.50
C TRP A 104 -5.12 3.65 -27.85
N ASP A 105 -6.38 3.42 -28.22
CA ASP A 105 -6.95 3.89 -29.50
C ASP A 105 -7.38 5.37 -29.46
N ASP A 106 -7.48 5.98 -28.27
CA ASP A 106 -7.89 7.36 -28.06
C ASP A 106 -6.83 8.12 -27.24
N GLU A 107 -6.26 9.18 -27.80
CA GLU A 107 -5.19 9.96 -27.14
C GLU A 107 -5.63 10.53 -25.78
N ALA A 108 -6.92 10.82 -25.59
CA ALA A 108 -7.46 11.28 -24.31
C ALA A 108 -7.58 10.16 -23.26
N SER A 109 -7.67 8.91 -23.71
CA SER A 109 -7.81 7.71 -22.87
C SER A 109 -6.53 6.88 -22.79
N ALA A 110 -5.48 7.27 -23.53
CA ALA A 110 -4.22 6.56 -23.60
C ALA A 110 -3.57 6.48 -22.21
N PRO A 111 -3.02 5.32 -21.81
CA PRO A 111 -2.39 5.21 -20.51
C PRO A 111 -1.22 6.20 -20.38
N PRO A 112 -1.02 6.79 -19.18
CA PRO A 112 -0.05 7.87 -18.97
C PRO A 112 1.41 7.40 -18.93
N VAL A 113 1.77 6.37 -19.70
CA VAL A 113 3.11 5.75 -19.71
C VAL A 113 4.22 6.77 -19.92
N PRO A 114 4.16 7.70 -20.90
CA PRO A 114 5.23 8.67 -21.10
C PRO A 114 5.40 9.61 -19.89
N ARG A 115 4.29 10.02 -19.27
CA ARG A 115 4.30 10.88 -18.08
C ARG A 115 4.91 10.17 -16.89
N ASP A 116 4.53 8.92 -16.67
CA ASP A 116 5.01 8.13 -15.55
C ASP A 116 6.48 7.70 -15.73
N ALA A 117 6.88 7.34 -16.95
CA ALA A 117 8.27 7.09 -17.29
C ALA A 117 9.13 8.35 -17.08
N PHE A 118 8.62 9.53 -17.49
CA PHE A 118 9.28 10.79 -17.21
C PHE A 118 9.41 11.06 -15.71
N ARG A 119 8.34 10.79 -14.93
CA ARG A 119 8.38 10.92 -13.46
C ARG A 119 9.39 9.98 -12.82
N ALA A 120 9.47 8.73 -13.27
CA ALA A 120 10.43 7.76 -12.76
C ALA A 120 11.89 8.17 -13.07
N LEU A 121 12.14 8.74 -14.26
CA LEU A 121 13.46 9.27 -14.63
C LEU A 121 13.79 10.58 -13.91
N ALA A 122 12.77 11.41 -13.65
CA ALA A 122 12.92 12.65 -12.92
C ALA A 122 13.14 12.40 -11.43
N SER A 123 12.49 11.38 -10.85
CA SER A 123 12.67 11.01 -9.45
C SER A 123 14.10 10.57 -9.16
N GLU A 124 14.85 10.01 -10.11
CA GLU A 124 16.27 9.71 -9.90
C GLU A 124 17.16 10.97 -9.74
N ARG A 125 16.68 12.13 -10.19
CA ARG A 125 17.44 13.38 -10.19
C ARG A 125 17.01 14.28 -9.05
N CYS A 126 17.91 14.54 -8.10
CA CYS A 126 17.73 15.66 -7.20
C CYS A 126 18.21 16.96 -7.86
N VAL A 127 17.30 17.92 -7.99
CA VAL A 127 17.64 19.34 -8.24
C VAL A 127 17.99 20.00 -6.91
N ARG A 128 19.15 20.67 -6.84
CA ARG A 128 19.56 21.43 -5.63
C ARG A 128 18.52 22.51 -5.32
N GLU A 129 18.13 22.62 -4.04
CA GLU A 129 17.14 23.57 -3.47
C GLU A 129 17.40 25.07 -3.71
N ARG A 130 18.32 25.49 -4.59
CA ARG A 130 18.72 26.90 -4.68
C ARG A 130 17.94 27.76 -5.66
N GLU A 131 17.03 27.18 -6.45
CA GLU A 131 16.23 27.94 -7.45
C GLU A 131 14.78 27.44 -7.54
N VAL A 132 14.24 26.88 -6.46
CA VAL A 132 12.79 26.64 -6.39
C VAL A 132 12.20 27.77 -5.57
N SER A 133 11.19 28.43 -6.12
CA SER A 133 10.53 29.56 -5.46
C SER A 133 10.09 29.16 -4.05
N MET A 134 10.00 30.14 -3.14
CA MET A 134 9.53 29.90 -1.77
C MET A 134 8.10 29.32 -1.73
N ASP A 135 7.36 29.42 -2.84
CA ASP A 135 6.03 28.83 -3.03
C ASP A 135 6.08 27.34 -3.40
N ASP A 136 7.10 26.89 -4.15
CA ASP A 136 7.28 25.47 -4.49
C ASP A 136 7.90 24.66 -3.34
N ALA A 137 8.63 25.31 -2.42
CA ALA A 137 9.12 24.67 -1.19
C ALA A 137 7.96 24.26 -0.23
N ARG A 138 6.75 24.79 -0.44
CA ARG A 138 5.53 24.36 0.28
C ARG A 138 4.91 23.10 -0.30
N ALA A 139 5.23 22.72 -1.54
CA ALA A 139 4.95 21.40 -2.09
C ALA A 139 6.19 20.52 -1.83
N GLY A 140 6.09 19.51 -0.96
CA GLY A 140 7.22 18.69 -0.51
C GLY A 140 7.88 17.79 -1.57
N GLU A 141 8.21 18.30 -2.75
CA GLU A 141 8.31 17.54 -4.01
C GLU A 141 9.67 17.70 -4.73
N THR A 142 10.77 17.84 -3.99
CA THR A 142 12.14 17.76 -4.55
C THR A 142 13.01 16.68 -3.87
N SER A 143 12.40 15.59 -3.39
CA SER A 143 13.16 14.43 -2.93
C SER A 143 13.35 13.42 -4.06
N GLY A 144 14.47 13.52 -4.79
CA GLY A 144 14.89 12.43 -5.65
C GLY A 144 15.13 11.13 -4.86
N ASP A 145 15.07 10.00 -5.55
CA ASP A 145 15.16 8.67 -4.98
C ASP A 145 16.49 8.45 -4.27
N ALA A 146 16.40 7.73 -3.16
CA ALA A 146 17.53 7.30 -2.37
C ALA A 146 18.07 5.97 -2.92
N LEU A 147 19.38 5.89 -3.18
CA LEU A 147 20.05 4.71 -3.71
C LEU A 147 21.02 4.11 -2.68
N HIS A 148 21.27 2.80 -2.77
CA HIS A 148 22.22 2.08 -1.91
C HIS A 148 21.97 2.35 -0.42
N CYS A 149 20.71 2.21 -0.02
CA CYS A 149 20.29 2.62 1.30
C CYS A 149 20.60 1.53 2.32
N THR A 150 20.97 1.96 3.51
CA THR A 150 21.12 1.13 4.70
C THR A 150 20.24 1.72 5.80
N LEU A 151 19.38 0.90 6.38
CA LEU A 151 18.48 1.28 7.45
C LEU A 151 18.86 0.52 8.70
N ARG A 152 19.21 1.24 9.76
CA ARG A 152 19.46 0.64 11.07
C ARG A 152 18.38 1.01 12.05
N VAL A 153 17.73 -0.01 12.62
CA VAL A 153 16.72 0.12 13.67
C VAL A 153 17.36 -0.25 15.01
N ARG A 154 17.18 0.61 16.00
CA ARG A 154 17.57 0.36 17.40
C ARG A 154 16.36 0.61 18.28
N THR A 155 16.14 -0.27 19.23
CA THR A 155 15.05 -0.16 20.20
C THR A 155 15.61 -0.08 21.61
N SER A 156 14.75 0.28 22.56
CA SER A 156 15.05 0.10 23.98
C SER A 156 15.19 -1.39 24.31
N ALA A 157 15.96 -1.73 25.33
CA ALA A 157 16.33 -3.12 25.66
C ALA A 157 15.13 -4.06 25.93
N GLU A 158 13.96 -3.51 26.25
CA GLU A 158 12.73 -4.29 26.48
C GLU A 158 11.94 -4.57 25.19
N PHE A 159 12.43 -4.10 24.03
CA PHE A 159 11.89 -4.41 22.71
C PHE A 159 12.92 -5.12 21.83
N VAL A 160 12.46 -6.14 21.12
CA VAL A 160 13.19 -6.80 20.03
C VAL A 160 12.43 -6.55 18.73
N VAL A 161 13.18 -6.29 17.65
CA VAL A 161 12.60 -6.22 16.31
C VAL A 161 12.44 -7.65 15.81
N SER A 162 11.20 -8.17 15.76
CA SER A 162 10.96 -9.57 15.40
C SER A 162 10.83 -9.79 13.90
N ALA A 163 10.25 -8.82 13.18
CA ALA A 163 10.12 -8.87 11.74
C ALA A 163 10.23 -7.48 11.13
N ALA A 164 10.80 -7.41 9.92
CA ALA A 164 10.75 -6.24 9.05
C ALA A 164 9.86 -6.57 7.86
N ARG A 165 8.97 -5.65 7.49
CA ARG A 165 8.04 -5.80 6.37
C ARG A 165 8.10 -4.63 5.43
N GLY A 166 7.92 -4.91 4.16
CA GLY A 166 7.89 -3.94 3.08
C GLY A 166 8.54 -4.51 1.83
N GLY A 167 8.27 -3.92 0.67
CA GLY A 167 8.92 -4.33 -0.57
C GLY A 167 10.38 -3.88 -0.62
N GLY A 168 11.29 -4.79 -0.99
CA GLY A 168 12.69 -4.46 -1.28
C GLY A 168 13.59 -4.20 -0.07
N ILE A 169 13.11 -4.45 1.15
CA ILE A 169 13.94 -4.42 2.38
C ILE A 169 14.51 -5.81 2.65
N VAL A 170 15.82 -5.89 2.84
CA VAL A 170 16.53 -7.15 3.07
C VAL A 170 17.33 -7.06 4.37
N PRO A 171 17.16 -7.97 5.34
CA PRO A 171 17.96 -7.96 6.56
C PRO A 171 19.43 -8.26 6.26
N ASP A 172 20.34 -7.61 6.98
CA ASP A 172 21.77 -7.90 6.91
C ASP A 172 22.08 -9.19 7.68
N GLU A 173 22.88 -10.09 7.08
CA GLU A 173 23.23 -11.38 7.68
C GLU A 173 24.20 -11.26 8.86
N THR A 174 24.97 -10.17 8.94
CA THR A 174 26.04 -9.98 9.93
C THR A 174 25.59 -9.14 11.12
N TYR A 175 24.79 -8.08 10.86
CA TYR A 175 24.43 -7.10 11.86
C TYR A 175 22.94 -7.07 12.15
N GLU A 176 22.57 -7.50 13.35
CA GLU A 176 21.20 -7.41 13.83
C GLU A 176 20.66 -5.97 13.79
N GLY A 177 19.42 -5.84 13.28
CA GLY A 177 18.73 -4.57 13.13
C GLY A 177 19.27 -3.67 12.00
N LEU A 178 20.18 -4.18 11.15
CA LEU A 178 20.60 -3.52 9.92
C LEU A 178 19.87 -4.13 8.72
N PHE A 179 19.41 -3.28 7.81
CA PHE A 179 18.69 -3.67 6.61
C PHE A 179 19.24 -2.92 5.39
N HIS A 180 19.22 -3.58 4.25
CA HIS A 180 19.58 -3.03 2.94
C HIS A 180 18.32 -2.74 2.14
N VAL A 181 18.31 -1.58 1.48
CA VAL A 181 17.24 -1.18 0.56
C VAL A 181 17.91 -0.63 -0.70
N PRO A 182 17.87 -1.33 -1.85
CA PRO A 182 18.59 -0.93 -3.05
C PRO A 182 18.20 0.47 -3.55
N ARG A 183 16.89 0.75 -3.58
CA ARG A 183 16.30 2.05 -3.93
C ARG A 183 15.07 2.31 -3.06
N CYS A 184 14.91 3.55 -2.62
CA CYS A 184 13.78 3.99 -1.80
C CYS A 184 13.26 5.33 -2.33
N SER A 185 11.96 5.40 -2.62
CA SER A 185 11.27 6.65 -2.94
C SER A 185 10.68 7.30 -1.68
N SER A 186 10.16 8.53 -1.81
CA SER A 186 9.40 9.19 -0.74
C SER A 186 8.04 8.56 -0.46
N LEU A 187 7.55 7.72 -1.37
CA LEU A 187 6.28 6.99 -1.23
C LEU A 187 6.48 5.61 -0.59
N ASP A 188 7.72 5.14 -0.43
CA ASP A 188 8.01 3.85 0.16
C ASP A 188 7.85 3.88 1.69
N GLY A 189 7.34 2.79 2.25
CA GLY A 189 7.09 2.61 3.66
C GLY A 189 7.46 1.21 4.13
N PHE A 190 8.21 1.16 5.23
CA PHE A 190 8.61 -0.06 5.92
C PHE A 190 7.91 -0.16 7.27
N ALA A 191 7.59 -1.39 7.67
CA ALA A 191 6.97 -1.71 8.94
C ALA A 191 7.90 -2.63 9.73
N PHE A 192 7.93 -2.46 11.06
CA PHE A 192 8.72 -3.30 11.95
C PHE A 192 7.83 -3.80 13.07
N ASP A 193 7.79 -5.12 13.25
CA ASP A 193 7.14 -5.72 14.40
C ASP A 193 8.08 -5.62 15.60
N LEU A 194 7.51 -5.17 16.72
CA LEU A 194 8.21 -5.08 17.99
C LEU A 194 7.59 -6.06 18.98
N GLU A 195 8.45 -6.89 19.57
CA GLU A 195 8.07 -7.82 20.62
C GLU A 195 8.72 -7.43 21.94
N HIS A 196 8.04 -7.72 23.05
CA HIS A 196 8.63 -7.53 24.36
C HIS A 196 9.71 -8.59 24.60
N ALA A 197 10.93 -8.14 24.89
CA ALA A 197 12.02 -9.02 25.25
C ALA A 197 11.73 -9.82 26.53
N ARG A 198 10.90 -9.26 27.43
CA ARG A 198 10.55 -9.84 28.72
C ARG A 198 9.09 -9.58 29.07
N SER A 199 8.48 -10.50 29.81
CA SER A 199 7.09 -10.39 30.28
C SER A 199 6.79 -9.20 31.20
N ARG A 200 7.83 -8.60 31.81
CA ARG A 200 7.69 -7.43 32.69
C ARG A 200 7.44 -6.13 31.91
N GLY A 201 7.80 -6.08 30.63
CA GLY A 201 7.66 -4.90 29.77
C GLY A 201 8.37 -3.67 30.31
N PHE A 202 7.90 -2.50 29.87
CA PHE A 202 8.36 -1.21 30.38
C PHE A 202 7.66 -0.94 31.71
N GLY A 203 8.41 -0.84 32.81
CA GLY A 203 7.85 -0.64 34.14
C GLY A 203 6.99 0.63 34.27
N ARG A 204 6.10 0.66 35.27
CA ARG A 204 5.15 1.77 35.52
C ARG A 204 5.79 3.14 35.86
N GLY A 205 7.11 3.20 36.02
CA GLY A 205 7.84 4.38 36.50
C GLY A 205 8.32 5.36 35.43
N GLY A 206 8.27 5.02 34.14
CA GLY A 206 8.65 5.95 33.07
C GLY A 206 10.13 6.37 33.01
N ASP A 207 10.99 5.82 33.87
CA ASP A 207 12.42 6.17 33.94
C ASP A 207 13.16 5.97 32.59
N CYS A 208 12.71 5.01 31.77
CA CYS A 208 13.16 4.79 30.41
C CYS A 208 11.95 4.57 29.49
N PRO A 209 11.44 5.61 28.80
CA PRO A 209 10.30 5.45 27.91
C PRO A 209 10.65 4.54 26.71
N PRO A 210 9.71 3.71 26.23
CA PRO A 210 9.90 2.93 25.02
C PRO A 210 10.36 3.82 23.88
N THR A 211 11.60 3.59 23.42
CA THR A 211 12.28 4.40 22.41
C THR A 211 12.68 3.52 21.23
N ALA A 212 12.39 4.00 20.02
CA ALA A 212 12.88 3.44 18.77
C ALA A 212 13.65 4.51 18.00
N GLN A 213 14.82 4.17 17.48
CA GLN A 213 15.66 5.02 16.66
C GLN A 213 15.92 4.33 15.32
N MET A 214 15.69 5.06 14.25
CA MET A 214 15.97 4.65 12.88
C MET A 214 17.06 5.56 12.32
N ALA A 215 18.16 4.96 11.84
CA ALA A 215 19.21 5.66 11.12
C ALA A 215 19.21 5.17 9.67
N PHE A 216 18.82 6.04 8.75
CA PHE A 216 18.74 5.76 7.32
C PHE A 216 19.86 6.47 6.59
N GLU A 217 20.79 5.72 6.03
CA GLU A 217 21.91 6.23 5.26
C GLU A 217 21.79 5.82 3.80
N PHE A 218 21.88 6.77 2.88
CA PHE A 218 21.64 6.55 1.46
C PHE A 218 22.51 7.45 0.61
N THR A 219 22.62 7.11 -0.67
CA THR A 219 23.30 7.89 -1.70
C THR A 219 22.25 8.65 -2.51
N ARG A 220 22.43 9.95 -2.66
CA ARG A 220 21.61 10.82 -3.51
C ARG A 220 22.42 11.26 -4.73
N ILE A 221 21.79 11.29 -5.90
CA ILE A 221 22.37 11.84 -7.13
C ILE A 221 21.91 13.29 -7.27
N GLU A 222 22.86 14.22 -7.26
CA GLU A 222 22.59 15.66 -7.40
C GLU A 222 23.14 16.18 -8.72
N THR A 223 22.30 16.85 -9.52
CA THR A 223 22.72 17.56 -10.73
C THR A 223 23.22 18.95 -10.37
N LEU A 224 24.43 19.29 -10.82
CA LEU A 224 25.03 20.60 -10.66
C LEU A 224 24.72 21.46 -11.89
N PHE A 225 24.21 22.66 -11.65
CA PHE A 225 23.91 23.64 -12.66
C PHE A 225 24.92 24.80 -12.62
N GLU A 226 25.26 25.35 -13.78
CA GLU A 226 26.07 26.55 -13.93
C GLU A 226 25.26 27.74 -13.47
N SER A 227 25.52 28.22 -12.25
CA SER A 227 25.06 29.54 -11.83
C SER A 227 25.98 30.57 -12.46
N ASP A 228 25.53 31.24 -13.51
CA ASP A 228 26.30 32.29 -14.19
C ASP A 228 26.53 33.45 -13.19
N PRO A 229 27.77 33.77 -12.78
CA PRO A 229 28.02 34.79 -11.75
C PRO A 229 27.66 36.22 -12.18
N GLU A 230 27.37 36.47 -13.47
CA GLU A 230 27.07 37.80 -14.02
C GLU A 230 25.57 38.11 -14.23
N GLU A 231 24.64 37.18 -13.95
CA GLU A 231 23.22 37.34 -14.30
C GLU A 231 22.37 38.10 -13.25
N LYS A 232 22.99 38.89 -12.36
CA LYS A 232 22.26 39.72 -11.38
C LYS A 232 21.52 40.93 -11.96
N THR A 233 21.63 41.19 -13.26
CA THR A 233 21.16 42.46 -13.85
C THR A 233 20.43 42.35 -15.19
N ARG A 234 20.02 41.15 -15.62
CA ARG A 234 19.19 41.01 -16.82
C ARG A 234 17.89 40.29 -16.48
N GLU A 235 16.83 41.08 -16.34
CA GLU A 235 15.46 40.62 -16.59
C GLU A 235 15.38 40.21 -18.07
N THR A 236 15.79 38.99 -18.39
CA THR A 236 15.57 38.40 -19.71
C THR A 236 14.58 37.26 -19.59
N ASN A 237 13.41 37.51 -20.16
CA ASN A 237 12.20 36.70 -20.22
C ASN A 237 12.29 35.46 -21.13
N ASP A 238 13.43 34.77 -21.21
CA ASP A 238 13.50 33.53 -21.99
C ASP A 238 14.20 32.45 -21.17
N GLY A 239 13.51 31.31 -21.00
CA GLY A 239 13.92 30.14 -20.23
C GLY A 239 15.20 29.49 -20.74
N ALA A 240 16.35 30.14 -20.50
CA ALA A 240 17.66 29.55 -20.67
C ALA A 240 17.77 28.38 -19.69
N ALA A 241 17.63 27.15 -20.22
CA ALA A 241 17.79 25.95 -19.43
C ALA A 241 19.19 25.97 -18.78
N ALA A 242 19.22 26.07 -17.46
CA ALA A 242 20.46 26.10 -16.69
C ALA A 242 21.39 24.96 -17.15
N ARG A 243 22.61 25.31 -17.56
CA ARG A 243 23.52 24.32 -18.13
C ARG A 243 23.98 23.35 -17.05
N VAL A 244 23.76 22.06 -17.27
CA VAL A 244 24.26 21.01 -16.36
C VAL A 244 25.78 20.94 -16.49
N ILE A 245 26.51 21.25 -15.41
CA ILE A 245 27.98 21.16 -15.38
C ILE A 245 28.45 19.77 -14.94
N GLY A 246 27.65 19.05 -14.15
CA GLY A 246 28.04 17.73 -13.68
C GLY A 246 26.99 17.03 -12.83
N ILE A 247 27.30 15.78 -12.50
CA ILE A 247 26.49 14.93 -11.63
C ILE A 247 27.36 14.53 -10.45
N THR A 248 26.86 14.73 -9.23
CA THR A 248 27.55 14.34 -8.01
C THR A 248 26.77 13.27 -7.26
N ARG A 249 27.50 12.37 -6.58
CA ARG A 249 26.93 11.39 -5.68
C ARG A 249 27.26 11.80 -4.25
N ARG A 250 26.24 11.96 -3.42
CA ARG A 250 26.40 12.37 -2.02
C ARG A 250 25.82 11.30 -1.09
N ARG A 251 26.62 10.88 -0.11
CA ARG A 251 26.14 10.04 1.00
C ARG A 251 25.47 10.93 2.04
N VAL A 252 24.23 10.61 2.40
CA VAL A 252 23.40 11.35 3.36
C VAL A 252 22.91 10.38 4.43
N ARG A 253 22.90 10.84 5.68
CA ARG A 253 22.32 10.09 6.80
C ARG A 253 21.21 10.89 7.45
N ARG A 254 20.04 10.28 7.61
CA ARG A 254 18.90 10.80 8.35
C ARG A 254 18.67 9.94 9.59
N VAL A 255 18.40 10.58 10.72
CA VAL A 255 18.12 9.87 11.98
C VAL A 255 16.78 10.35 12.51
N CYS A 256 15.90 9.39 12.79
CA CYS A 256 14.61 9.62 13.42
C CYS A 256 14.60 8.89 14.75
N THR A 257 14.29 9.57 15.85
CA THR A 257 14.09 8.95 17.16
C THR A 257 12.66 9.23 17.61
N ARG A 258 11.93 8.18 17.99
CA ARG A 258 10.56 8.26 18.50
C ARG A 258 10.49 7.60 19.87
N GLN A 259 9.74 8.23 20.76
CA GLN A 259 9.46 7.72 22.09
C GLN A 259 7.94 7.59 22.26
N ALA A 260 7.51 6.57 22.98
CA ALA A 260 6.12 6.35 23.36
C ALA A 260 5.97 6.36 24.88
N ALA A 261 4.78 6.75 25.34
CA ALA A 261 4.43 6.63 26.75
C ALA A 261 4.03 5.18 27.07
N VAL A 262 4.30 4.74 28.30
CA VAL A 262 3.83 3.43 28.79
C VAL A 262 2.38 3.60 29.24
N ALA A 263 1.47 2.89 28.58
CA ALA A 263 0.05 2.88 28.93
C ALA A 263 -0.18 2.27 30.32
N SER A 264 -1.11 2.85 31.07
CA SER A 264 -1.49 2.37 32.41
C SER A 264 -2.74 1.48 32.35
N THR A 265 -3.58 1.71 31.35
CA THR A 265 -4.81 0.96 31.07
C THR A 265 -4.85 0.50 29.61
N PRO A 266 -5.64 -0.55 29.28
CA PRO A 266 -5.88 -0.93 27.89
C PRO A 266 -6.52 0.18 27.05
N ASP A 267 -7.40 1.00 27.64
CA ASP A 267 -8.03 2.12 26.94
C ASP A 267 -6.99 3.17 26.52
N ASP A 268 -5.94 3.42 27.33
CA ASP A 268 -4.84 4.33 26.94
C ASP A 268 -4.18 3.87 25.63
N VAL A 269 -4.00 2.55 25.46
CA VAL A 269 -3.42 1.97 24.24
C VAL A 269 -4.34 2.23 23.05
N VAL A 270 -5.64 1.95 23.20
CA VAL A 270 -6.64 2.13 22.15
C VAL A 270 -6.75 3.59 21.70
N MET A 271 -6.74 4.52 22.67
CA MET A 271 -6.83 5.95 22.39
C MET A 271 -5.55 6.53 21.75
N SER A 272 -4.41 5.89 21.97
CA SER A 272 -3.13 6.26 21.36
C SER A 272 -2.89 5.68 19.96
N ALA A 273 -3.78 4.80 19.47
CA ALA A 273 -3.58 4.08 18.22
C ALA A 273 -3.59 5.02 17.00
N ASP A 274 -2.62 4.84 16.10
CA ASP A 274 -2.61 5.46 14.78
C ASP A 274 -3.28 4.53 13.76
N ALA A 275 -4.34 5.01 13.10
CA ALA A 275 -5.12 4.18 12.19
C ALA A 275 -4.32 3.72 10.97
N GLU A 276 -3.54 4.63 10.36
CA GLU A 276 -2.82 4.34 9.11
C GLU A 276 -1.66 3.40 9.36
N ALA A 277 -0.89 3.64 10.43
CA ALA A 277 0.20 2.77 10.83
C ALA A 277 -0.32 1.38 11.22
N THR A 278 -1.41 1.32 12.00
CA THR A 278 -2.02 0.03 12.41
C THR A 278 -2.49 -0.76 11.19
N PHE A 279 -3.25 -0.13 10.30
CA PHE A 279 -3.69 -0.77 9.07
C PHE A 279 -2.51 -1.19 8.19
N GLY A 280 -1.51 -0.33 8.03
CA GLY A 280 -0.33 -0.61 7.22
C GLY A 280 0.51 -1.79 7.72
N VAL A 281 0.62 -1.98 9.04
CA VAL A 281 1.30 -3.15 9.64
C VAL A 281 0.46 -4.40 9.47
N VAL A 282 -0.82 -4.36 9.85
CA VAL A 282 -1.73 -5.51 9.77
C VAL A 282 -1.87 -5.99 8.33
N TYR A 283 -2.10 -5.07 7.40
CA TYR A 283 -2.28 -5.42 6.01
C TYR A 283 -1.03 -6.07 5.40
N ARG A 284 0.17 -5.59 5.74
CA ARG A 284 1.42 -6.26 5.31
C ARG A 284 1.58 -7.66 5.91
N LYS A 285 1.18 -7.88 7.18
CA LYS A 285 1.13 -9.24 7.77
C LYS A 285 0.25 -10.18 6.94
N ILE A 286 -0.90 -9.68 6.49
CA ILE A 286 -1.81 -10.46 5.67
C ILE A 286 -1.26 -10.70 4.27
N LEU A 287 -0.51 -9.75 3.70
CA LEU A 287 0.18 -10.00 2.43
C LEU A 287 1.26 -11.07 2.57
N ASP A 288 2.02 -11.08 3.68
CA ASP A 288 2.98 -12.15 3.97
C ASP A 288 2.28 -13.50 4.13
N ALA A 289 1.21 -13.58 4.91
CA ALA A 289 0.40 -14.79 5.01
C ALA A 289 -0.19 -15.22 3.65
N ALA A 290 -0.54 -14.28 2.78
CA ALA A 290 -1.05 -14.60 1.44
C ALA A 290 0.03 -15.19 0.52
N GLU A 291 1.31 -14.86 0.75
CA GLU A 291 2.45 -15.43 0.03
C GLU A 291 2.86 -16.79 0.61
N GLU A 292 2.79 -16.97 1.92
CA GLU A 292 3.21 -18.20 2.62
C GLU A 292 2.12 -19.28 2.63
N ASP A 293 0.89 -18.91 2.98
CA ASP A 293 -0.23 -19.84 3.25
C ASP A 293 -1.35 -19.75 2.19
N GLY A 294 -1.27 -18.78 1.28
CA GLY A 294 -2.25 -18.56 0.20
C GLY A 294 -3.37 -17.58 0.55
N VAL A 295 -4.12 -17.15 -0.46
CA VAL A 295 -5.09 -16.05 -0.33
C VAL A 295 -6.31 -16.39 0.50
N ALA A 296 -6.72 -17.66 0.51
CA ALA A 296 -7.85 -18.12 1.30
C ALA A 296 -7.57 -17.91 2.79
N GLU A 297 -6.44 -18.44 3.26
CA GLU A 297 -6.00 -18.36 4.64
C GLU A 297 -5.76 -16.91 5.05
N ALA A 298 -5.06 -16.13 4.23
CA ALA A 298 -4.81 -14.72 4.51
C ALA A 298 -6.11 -13.90 4.70
N ARG A 299 -7.14 -14.18 3.91
CA ARG A 299 -8.45 -13.52 4.05
C ARG A 299 -9.18 -13.95 5.32
N GLU A 300 -9.10 -15.24 5.66
CA GLU A 300 -9.65 -15.77 6.91
C GLU A 300 -8.96 -15.15 8.12
N LEU A 301 -7.62 -15.13 8.13
CA LEU A 301 -6.82 -14.47 9.17
C LEU A 301 -7.17 -12.99 9.34
N LEU A 302 -7.39 -12.25 8.24
CA LEU A 302 -7.78 -10.85 8.32
C LEU A 302 -9.19 -10.66 8.90
N ALA A 303 -10.13 -11.53 8.52
CA ALA A 303 -11.49 -11.52 9.06
C ALA A 303 -11.50 -11.88 10.55
N ASP A 304 -10.76 -12.91 10.94
CA ASP A 304 -10.59 -13.36 12.31
C ASP A 304 -9.89 -12.32 13.18
N TRP A 305 -8.86 -11.67 12.65
CA TRP A 305 -8.20 -10.56 13.33
C TRP A 305 -9.18 -9.42 13.64
N LEU A 306 -10.03 -9.05 12.67
CA LEU A 306 -11.04 -8.01 12.88
C LEU A 306 -12.09 -8.44 13.90
N ALA A 307 -12.55 -9.70 13.83
CA ALA A 307 -13.51 -10.25 14.78
C ALA A 307 -12.92 -10.31 16.20
N ALA A 308 -11.66 -10.73 16.35
CA ALA A 308 -10.95 -10.77 17.62
C ALA A 308 -10.75 -9.36 18.20
N LEU A 309 -10.41 -8.38 17.36
CA LEU A 309 -10.30 -6.97 17.78
C LEU A 309 -11.64 -6.45 18.31
N ALA A 310 -12.74 -6.69 17.59
CA ALA A 310 -14.08 -6.28 18.00
C ALA A 310 -14.51 -6.99 19.30
N ALA A 311 -14.25 -8.29 19.43
CA ALA A 311 -14.56 -9.07 20.62
C ALA A 311 -13.75 -8.61 21.85
N LYS A 312 -12.47 -8.28 21.67
CA LYS A 312 -11.62 -7.76 22.74
C LYS A 312 -12.11 -6.40 23.21
N ARG A 313 -12.44 -5.50 22.28
CA ARG A 313 -13.00 -4.17 22.61
C ARG A 313 -14.34 -4.28 23.34
N ALA A 314 -15.22 -5.16 22.84
CA ALA A 314 -16.49 -5.48 23.46
C ALA A 314 -16.31 -5.91 24.93
N ARG A 315 -15.35 -6.80 25.20
CA ARG A 315 -15.05 -7.28 26.55
C ARG A 315 -14.51 -6.18 27.47
N GLU A 316 -13.57 -5.38 27.00
CA GLU A 316 -12.99 -4.28 27.79
C GLU A 316 -14.03 -3.23 28.17
N SER A 317 -14.98 -2.94 27.26
CA SER A 317 -16.14 -2.08 27.54
C SER A 317 -17.11 -2.68 28.57
N LEU A 318 -17.07 -4.00 28.79
CA LEU A 318 -17.91 -4.68 29.78
C LEU A 318 -17.22 -4.77 31.16
N ASP A 319 -15.89 -4.90 31.19
CA ASP A 319 -15.10 -5.04 32.43
C ASP A 319 -14.88 -3.70 33.15
N SER A 320 -14.88 -2.59 32.41
CA SER A 320 -14.87 -1.22 32.94
C SER A 320 -16.13 -0.85 33.75
N ARG A 321 -17.13 -1.75 33.85
CA ARG A 321 -18.35 -1.59 34.65
C ARG A 321 -18.16 -1.91 36.13
N HIS A 322 -17.09 -1.41 36.75
CA HIS A 322 -17.00 -1.39 38.21
C HIS A 322 -17.57 -0.08 38.77
N VAL A 323 -18.77 -0.22 39.36
CA VAL A 323 -19.40 0.65 40.38
C VAL A 323 -20.06 1.94 39.87
N ASP A 324 -21.25 1.80 39.26
CA ASP A 324 -22.32 2.77 39.54
C ASP A 324 -23.13 2.24 40.73
N ILE A 325 -23.04 2.93 41.87
CA ILE A 325 -23.72 2.61 43.16
C ILE A 325 -25.25 2.70 43.04
N GLU A 326 -25.75 3.35 41.99
CA GLU A 326 -27.16 3.47 41.72
C GLU A 326 -27.56 2.46 40.66
N GLY A 327 -28.21 1.38 41.07
CA GLY A 327 -28.75 0.30 40.24
C GLY A 327 -29.83 0.76 39.23
N ARG A 328 -29.48 1.70 38.35
CA ARG A 328 -30.23 2.08 37.17
C ARG A 328 -29.69 1.28 35.99
N ASN A 329 -30.59 0.53 35.38
CA ASN A 329 -30.39 -0.31 34.21
C ASN A 329 -29.63 0.42 33.08
N ALA A 330 -28.29 0.41 33.12
CA ALA A 330 -27.46 0.70 31.97
C ALA A 330 -27.51 -0.52 31.04
N SER A 331 -28.64 -0.71 30.35
CA SER A 331 -28.65 -1.39 29.06
C SER A 331 -27.85 -0.50 28.09
N LYS A 332 -26.53 -0.47 28.25
CA LYS A 332 -25.63 0.33 27.40
C LYS A 332 -24.69 -0.61 26.66
N ARG A 333 -24.73 -0.42 25.34
CA ARG A 333 -24.37 -1.34 24.27
C ARG A 333 -22.90 -1.73 24.36
N VAL A 334 -22.63 -3.01 24.11
CA VAL A 334 -21.29 -3.51 23.80
C VAL A 334 -20.72 -2.67 22.65
N ASP A 335 -19.56 -2.02 22.86
CA ASP A 335 -18.92 -1.18 21.85
C ASP A 335 -18.21 -2.01 20.78
N ALA A 336 -18.98 -2.78 20.01
CA ALA A 336 -18.49 -3.52 18.83
C ALA A 336 -18.27 -2.60 17.62
N SER A 337 -18.79 -1.37 17.66
CA SER A 337 -18.69 -0.37 16.59
C SER A 337 -17.49 0.57 16.71
N PHE A 338 -16.65 0.39 17.74
CA PHE A 338 -15.53 1.30 18.06
C PHE A 338 -15.97 2.77 18.18
N ALA A 339 -17.14 3.01 18.76
CA ALA A 339 -17.73 4.33 18.90
C ALA A 339 -16.81 5.29 19.66
N ASN A 340 -16.14 4.77 20.70
CA ASN A 340 -15.21 5.54 21.52
C ASN A 340 -13.75 5.42 21.05
N ALA A 341 -13.48 4.79 19.90
CA ALA A 341 -12.13 4.54 19.39
C ALA A 341 -12.06 4.90 17.89
N PRO A 342 -11.96 6.20 17.54
CA PRO A 342 -12.09 6.67 16.15
C PRO A 342 -11.01 6.11 15.23
N ALA A 343 -9.79 5.89 15.74
CA ALA A 343 -8.71 5.26 14.98
C ALA A 343 -9.06 3.80 14.62
N LEU A 344 -9.50 3.00 15.60
CA LEU A 344 -9.91 1.61 15.36
C LEU A 344 -11.15 1.51 14.46
N ARG A 345 -12.07 2.47 14.54
CA ARG A 345 -13.21 2.55 13.62
C ARG A 345 -12.75 2.70 12.16
N ARG A 346 -11.74 3.52 11.90
CA ARG A 346 -11.15 3.65 10.55
C ARG A 346 -10.45 2.36 10.13
N VAL A 347 -9.65 1.76 11.03
CA VAL A 347 -8.98 0.48 10.75
C VAL A 347 -9.99 -0.61 10.38
N ALA A 348 -11.07 -0.75 11.15
CA ALA A 348 -12.13 -1.71 10.84
C ALA A 348 -12.76 -1.50 9.45
N LYS A 349 -13.02 -0.24 9.08
CA LYS A 349 -13.54 0.12 7.75
C LYS A 349 -12.55 -0.22 6.63
N TRP A 350 -11.27 0.11 6.81
CA TRP A 350 -10.22 -0.17 5.82
C TRP A 350 -9.94 -1.67 5.70
N THR A 351 -9.95 -2.41 6.80
CA THR A 351 -9.86 -3.88 6.79
C THR A 351 -11.02 -4.51 6.01
N HIS A 352 -12.25 -4.07 6.27
CA HIS A 352 -13.41 -4.54 5.51
C HIS A 352 -13.29 -4.18 4.02
N ALA A 353 -12.85 -2.96 3.70
CA ALA A 353 -12.61 -2.54 2.32
C ALA A 353 -11.50 -3.36 1.64
N ALA A 354 -10.44 -3.71 2.35
CA ALA A 354 -9.37 -4.59 1.85
C ALA A 354 -9.93 -5.96 1.45
N LEU A 355 -10.74 -6.58 2.32
CA LEU A 355 -11.40 -7.86 2.03
C LEU A 355 -12.35 -7.79 0.83
N ALA A 356 -12.99 -6.64 0.61
CA ALA A 356 -13.98 -6.46 -0.45
C ALA A 356 -13.39 -6.03 -1.79
N ARG A 357 -12.32 -5.23 -1.80
CA ARG A 357 -11.88 -4.47 -2.99
C ARG A 357 -10.40 -4.58 -3.31
N SER A 358 -9.58 -5.14 -2.41
CA SER A 358 -8.16 -5.27 -2.71
C SER A 358 -7.94 -6.28 -3.83
N ALA A 359 -7.33 -5.83 -4.93
CA ALA A 359 -6.86 -6.73 -5.98
C ALA A 359 -5.79 -7.73 -5.48
N ALA A 360 -5.02 -7.37 -4.45
CA ALA A 360 -4.02 -8.28 -3.87
C ALA A 360 -4.65 -9.47 -3.13
N LEU A 361 -5.84 -9.27 -2.56
CA LEU A 361 -6.61 -10.29 -1.82
C LEU A 361 -7.86 -10.73 -2.60
N ALA A 362 -7.95 -10.45 -3.90
CA ALA A 362 -9.12 -10.78 -4.69
C ALA A 362 -9.16 -12.28 -5.01
N VAL A 363 -10.32 -12.89 -4.76
CA VAL A 363 -10.62 -14.28 -5.16
C VAL A 363 -11.72 -14.23 -6.23
N PRO A 364 -11.49 -14.80 -7.44
CA PRO A 364 -12.52 -14.85 -8.47
C PRO A 364 -13.80 -15.52 -7.97
N GLY A 365 -14.96 -14.98 -8.35
CA GLY A 365 -16.26 -15.54 -7.98
C GLY A 365 -16.80 -15.14 -6.60
N PHE A 366 -16.11 -14.26 -5.85
CA PHE A 366 -16.53 -13.81 -4.53
C PHE A 366 -16.64 -12.27 -4.40
N ALA A 367 -17.72 -11.80 -3.78
CA ALA A 367 -18.08 -10.44 -3.32
C ALA A 367 -17.99 -9.23 -4.28
N ALA A 368 -16.98 -9.13 -5.16
CA ALA A 368 -16.81 -8.03 -6.12
C ALA A 368 -16.83 -8.50 -7.59
N SER A 369 -16.94 -9.81 -7.82
CA SER A 369 -16.94 -10.43 -9.15
C SER A 369 -18.26 -10.29 -9.92
N CYS A 370 -19.27 -9.64 -9.35
CA CYS A 370 -20.61 -9.53 -9.93
C CYS A 370 -20.81 -8.31 -10.84
N LEU A 371 -19.83 -7.40 -10.93
CA LEU A 371 -19.88 -6.27 -11.86
C LEU A 371 -18.87 -6.53 -12.99
N GLU A 372 -19.34 -6.59 -14.23
CA GLU A 372 -18.50 -6.82 -15.42
C GLU A 372 -17.39 -5.76 -15.55
N SER A 373 -17.61 -4.57 -15.00
CA SER A 373 -16.63 -3.46 -14.92
C SER A 373 -15.43 -3.73 -14.00
N HIS A 374 -15.41 -4.84 -13.24
CA HIS A 374 -14.33 -5.19 -12.32
C HIS A 374 -13.49 -6.39 -12.76
N ARG A 375 -13.68 -6.92 -13.98
CA ARG A 375 -12.92 -8.09 -14.47
C ARG A 375 -11.39 -7.91 -14.38
N ASP A 376 -10.89 -6.70 -14.61
CA ASP A 376 -9.46 -6.42 -14.54
C ASP A 376 -8.88 -6.55 -13.13
N LEU A 377 -9.66 -6.29 -12.07
CA LEU A 377 -9.24 -6.44 -10.66
C LEU A 377 -8.91 -7.89 -10.28
N PHE A 378 -9.48 -8.86 -11.00
CA PHE A 378 -9.31 -10.30 -10.73
C PHE A 378 -8.28 -10.97 -11.64
N SER A 379 -7.59 -10.19 -12.48
CA SER A 379 -6.49 -10.72 -13.31
C SER A 379 -5.28 -11.06 -12.43
N ALA A 380 -4.55 -12.12 -12.79
CA ALA A 380 -3.30 -12.48 -12.12
C ALA A 380 -2.32 -11.31 -12.10
N ASP A 381 -2.19 -10.58 -13.22
CA ASP A 381 -1.31 -9.43 -13.32
C ASP A 381 -1.79 -8.24 -12.45
N ALA A 382 -3.10 -8.02 -12.27
CA ALA A 382 -3.60 -7.04 -11.30
C ALA A 382 -3.22 -7.42 -9.87
N ARG A 383 -3.39 -8.69 -9.52
CA ARG A 383 -3.06 -9.20 -8.20
C ARG A 383 -1.58 -9.06 -7.91
N VAL A 384 -0.72 -9.46 -8.85
CA VAL A 384 0.75 -9.27 -8.78
C VAL A 384 1.08 -7.79 -8.60
N ALA A 385 0.59 -6.91 -9.48
CA ALA A 385 0.88 -5.47 -9.38
C ALA A 385 0.42 -4.86 -8.04
N ALA A 386 -0.76 -5.22 -7.57
CA ALA A 386 -1.29 -4.77 -6.29
C ALA A 386 -0.48 -5.30 -5.11
N PHE A 387 -0.08 -6.58 -5.14
CA PHE A 387 0.74 -7.20 -4.11
C PHE A 387 2.05 -6.45 -3.91
N TRP A 388 2.77 -6.18 -5.01
CA TRP A 388 4.02 -5.42 -4.98
C TRP A 388 3.82 -3.96 -4.53
N THR A 389 2.84 -3.28 -5.12
CA THR A 389 2.57 -1.87 -4.83
C THR A 389 2.20 -1.69 -3.36
N HIS A 390 1.28 -2.51 -2.84
CA HIS A 390 0.81 -2.41 -1.46
C HIS A 390 1.90 -2.68 -0.42
N ARG A 391 2.88 -3.54 -0.73
CA ARG A 391 4.03 -3.78 0.15
C ARG A 391 4.97 -2.59 0.24
N ARG A 392 5.07 -1.78 -0.82
CA ARG A 392 5.93 -0.59 -0.86
C ARG A 392 5.25 0.65 -0.30
N LEU A 393 3.98 0.91 -0.61
CA LEU A 393 3.34 2.18 -0.28
C LEU A 393 3.35 2.54 1.21
N GLY A 394 3.69 3.79 1.52
CA GLY A 394 3.55 4.37 2.86
C GLY A 394 2.11 4.29 3.40
N PRO A 395 1.91 4.38 4.73
CA PRO A 395 0.62 4.12 5.38
C PRO A 395 -0.58 4.87 4.78
N SER A 396 -0.45 6.17 4.53
CA SER A 396 -1.53 7.00 3.98
C SER A 396 -1.85 6.65 2.52
N ALA A 397 -0.81 6.40 1.70
CA ALA A 397 -1.01 6.00 0.31
C ALA A 397 -1.68 4.63 0.22
N LEU A 398 -1.25 3.69 1.06
CA LEU A 398 -1.83 2.35 1.16
C LEU A 398 -3.29 2.37 1.64
N ALA A 399 -3.62 3.21 2.62
CA ALA A 399 -5.01 3.37 3.06
C ALA A 399 -5.90 3.87 1.92
N ARG A 400 -5.41 4.83 1.11
CA ARG A 400 -6.14 5.37 -0.04
C ARG A 400 -6.29 4.40 -1.20
N THR A 401 -5.36 3.46 -1.42
CA THR A 401 -5.55 2.45 -2.47
C THR A 401 -6.68 1.48 -2.13
N VAL A 402 -6.84 1.14 -0.86
CA VAL A 402 -7.89 0.24 -0.39
C VAL A 402 -9.22 0.94 -0.18
N TYR A 403 -9.18 2.17 0.32
CA TYR A 403 -10.35 2.99 0.61
C TYR A 403 -10.16 4.41 0.03
N PRO A 404 -10.52 4.62 -1.24
CA PRO A 404 -10.28 5.89 -1.91
C PRO A 404 -11.13 7.02 -1.33
N GLU A 405 -10.55 8.21 -1.33
CA GLU A 405 -11.25 9.44 -0.95
C GLU A 405 -12.19 9.86 -2.07
N ILE A 406 -13.47 10.08 -1.73
CA ILE A 406 -14.47 10.59 -2.65
C ILE A 406 -14.73 12.05 -2.30
N THR A 407 -14.39 12.95 -3.22
CA THR A 407 -14.63 14.39 -3.06
C THR A 407 -15.79 14.79 -3.98
N ALA A 408 -16.81 15.43 -3.42
CA ALA A 408 -17.94 15.96 -4.18
C ALA A 408 -17.73 17.45 -4.45
N TRP A 409 -17.83 17.84 -5.73
CA TRP A 409 -17.72 19.23 -6.16
C TRP A 409 -19.12 19.78 -6.47
N THR A 410 -19.48 20.92 -5.89
CA THR A 410 -20.75 21.59 -6.16
C THR A 410 -20.58 22.77 -7.10
N ALA A 411 -21.59 23.02 -7.94
CA ALA A 411 -21.56 24.00 -9.03
C ALA A 411 -21.32 25.46 -8.59
N ASP A 412 -21.55 25.76 -7.31
CA ASP A 412 -21.56 27.15 -6.81
C ASP A 412 -20.16 27.70 -6.47
N GLY A 413 -19.08 26.98 -6.78
CA GLY A 413 -17.70 27.38 -6.44
C GLY A 413 -17.43 27.46 -4.93
N GLY A 414 -18.42 27.13 -4.09
CA GLY A 414 -18.30 26.95 -2.67
C GLY A 414 -17.70 25.59 -2.36
N TRP A 415 -16.60 25.59 -1.62
CA TRP A 415 -16.00 24.39 -1.06
C TRP A 415 -16.99 23.76 -0.09
N LEU A 416 -17.53 22.58 -0.43
CA LEU A 416 -18.01 21.69 0.63
C LEU A 416 -16.77 21.15 1.32
N GLU A 417 -16.57 21.55 2.58
CA GLU A 417 -15.63 20.86 3.47
C GLU A 417 -15.83 19.36 3.29
N THR A 418 -14.74 18.65 3.03
CA THR A 418 -14.71 17.19 2.94
C THR A 418 -15.19 16.61 4.27
N ARG A 419 -16.50 16.49 4.40
CA ARG A 419 -17.12 15.72 5.47
C ARG A 419 -16.82 14.28 5.12
N SER A 420 -15.80 13.72 5.76
CA SER A 420 -15.78 12.29 6.03
C SER A 420 -17.20 11.88 6.42
N ILE A 421 -17.72 10.78 5.89
CA ILE A 421 -19.07 10.27 6.19
C ILE A 421 -19.32 10.16 7.71
N ASP A 422 -18.26 10.16 8.54
CA ASP A 422 -18.33 10.20 9.99
C ASP A 422 -18.74 11.57 10.60
N ALA A 423 -18.50 12.69 9.92
CA ALA A 423 -18.85 14.04 10.39
C ALA A 423 -20.35 14.35 10.27
N ALA A 424 -21.12 13.53 9.54
CA ALA A 424 -22.57 13.67 9.48
C ALA A 424 -23.28 13.19 10.76
N ASN A 425 -22.55 12.54 11.69
CA ASN A 425 -23.09 11.96 12.93
C ASN A 425 -22.48 12.55 14.21
N ALA A 426 -21.67 13.61 14.12
CA ALA A 426 -21.11 14.28 15.29
C ALA A 426 -22.00 15.46 15.72
N ASP A 427 -22.16 15.65 17.04
CA ASP A 427 -22.88 16.78 17.62
C ASP A 427 -22.30 18.11 17.12
N GLU A 428 -23.19 19.08 16.92
CA GLU A 428 -22.96 20.37 16.25
C GLU A 428 -21.84 21.23 16.88
N ASP A 429 -21.46 20.91 18.12
CA ASP A 429 -20.41 21.58 18.89
C ASP A 429 -18.98 21.06 18.63
N ASP A 430 -18.81 19.79 18.24
CA ASP A 430 -17.49 19.24 17.89
C ASP A 430 -17.03 19.69 16.50
N ALA A 431 -17.98 19.97 15.60
CA ALA A 431 -17.71 20.53 14.27
C ALA A 431 -17.07 21.93 14.33
N ARG A 432 -17.33 22.70 15.40
CA ARG A 432 -16.79 24.07 15.56
C ARG A 432 -15.35 24.13 16.06
N ARG A 433 -14.80 23.01 16.58
CA ARG A 433 -13.43 22.95 17.12
C ARG A 433 -12.40 22.40 16.14
N ALA A 434 -12.82 21.83 15.02
CA ALA A 434 -11.90 21.39 13.97
C ALA A 434 -11.38 22.62 13.21
N THR A 435 -10.16 23.07 13.51
CA THR A 435 -9.47 24.05 12.66
C THR A 435 -9.25 23.44 11.27
N PRO A 436 -9.79 24.03 10.20
CA PRO A 436 -9.65 23.50 8.85
C PRO A 436 -8.19 23.60 8.38
N VAL A 437 -7.67 22.53 7.80
CA VAL A 437 -6.41 22.54 7.07
C VAL A 437 -6.68 23.13 5.69
N VAL A 438 -6.33 24.40 5.51
CA VAL A 438 -6.41 25.11 4.23
C VAL A 438 -5.24 24.66 3.36
N ILE A 439 -5.53 23.92 2.28
CA ILE A 439 -4.57 23.68 1.19
C ILE A 439 -4.95 24.65 0.06
N PRO A 440 -4.16 25.70 -0.21
CA PRO A 440 -4.45 26.59 -1.34
C PRO A 440 -4.21 25.84 -2.65
N ALA A 441 -5.21 25.80 -3.52
CA ALA A 441 -5.03 25.38 -4.90
C ALA A 441 -4.22 26.45 -5.65
N SER A 442 -3.11 26.03 -6.29
CA SER A 442 -2.36 26.90 -7.20
C SER A 442 -3.21 27.22 -8.43
N ARG A 443 -3.00 28.42 -8.98
CA ARG A 443 -3.71 29.03 -10.11
C ARG A 443 -3.72 28.19 -11.40
N GLU A 444 -2.90 27.14 -11.47
CA GLU A 444 -2.76 26.25 -12.62
C GLU A 444 -3.93 25.27 -12.80
N ALA A 445 -4.66 24.93 -11.72
CA ALA A 445 -5.84 24.05 -11.79
C ALA A 445 -7.01 24.68 -12.57
N LEU A 446 -7.01 26.00 -12.79
CA LEU A 446 -8.07 26.74 -13.47
C LEU A 446 -7.87 26.89 -14.99
N ILE A 447 -6.70 26.51 -15.54
CA ILE A 447 -6.40 26.69 -16.98
C ILE A 447 -6.65 25.40 -17.78
N GLN A 448 -6.83 24.24 -17.14
CA GLN A 448 -7.04 22.95 -17.82
C GLN A 448 -8.49 22.58 -18.12
N SER A 449 -9.49 23.34 -17.64
CA SER A 449 -10.88 23.15 -18.08
C SER A 449 -11.13 23.94 -19.38
N GLY A 450 -10.64 23.42 -20.50
CA GLY A 450 -10.96 23.88 -21.86
C GLY A 450 -12.41 23.58 -22.24
N GLY A 451 -13.38 24.10 -21.48
CA GLY A 451 -14.80 24.05 -21.82
C GLY A 451 -15.16 25.18 -22.77
N SER A 452 -15.38 24.88 -24.05
CA SER A 452 -16.29 25.68 -24.87
C SER A 452 -17.74 25.34 -24.47
N LEU A 453 -18.54 26.40 -24.30
CA LEU A 453 -19.97 26.44 -23.93
C LEU A 453 -20.85 25.29 -24.45
#